data_AF-A0A429F206-F1
#
_entry.id   AF-A0A429F206-F1
#
_cell.length_a   1.000
_cell.length_b   1.000
_cell.length_c   1.000
_cell.angle_alpha   90.00
_cell.angle_beta   90.00
_cell.angle_gamma   90.00
#
_symmetry.space_group_name_H-M   'P 1'
#
loop_
_entity.id
_entity.type
_entity.pdbx_description
1 polymer ?
#
loop_
_entity_poly.entity_id
_entity_poly.type
_entity_poly.pdbx_seq_one_letter_code
_entity_poly.pdbx_strand_id
1 'polypeptide(L)' 'MVSRRQETLLIDPGGRARIWCRTCGRELSDETSRSRRLGPECDPEPRHGYGRYDVDQEPIPGL' A
#
# COMPACT_ATOMS: atom_id res chain seq x y z
N MET A 1 42.84 -0.23 -4.60
CA MET A 1 41.63 -0.17 -3.76
C MET A 1 40.47 0.24 -4.67
N VAL A 2 39.48 -0.64 -4.90
CA VAL A 2 38.34 -0.33 -5.79
C VAL A 2 37.30 0.45 -4.99
N SER A 3 37.03 1.69 -5.40
CA SER A 3 35.98 2.53 -4.81
C SER A 3 34.60 1.94 -5.13
N ARG A 4 33.96 1.31 -4.13
CA ARG A 4 32.55 0.91 -4.21
C ARG A 4 31.67 2.12 -3.93
N ARG A 5 31.43 2.96 -4.93
CA ARG A 5 30.38 3.98 -4.86
C ARG A 5 29.03 3.27 -5.06
N GLN A 6 28.14 3.39 -4.09
CA GLN A 6 26.75 2.95 -4.23
C GLN A 6 25.98 4.04 -4.99
N GLU A 7 25.31 3.67 -6.07
CA GLU A 7 24.40 4.58 -6.78
C GLU A 7 23.07 4.69 -6.03
N THR A 8 22.52 5.90 -5.96
CA THR A 8 21.19 6.14 -5.39
C THR A 8 20.16 5.39 -6.22
N LEU A 9 19.42 4.48 -5.58
CA LEU A 9 18.23 3.87 -6.15
C LEU A 9 17.20 4.97 -6.41
N LEU A 10 17.08 5.40 -7.66
CA LEU A 10 15.96 6.20 -8.15
C LEU A 10 14.73 5.30 -8.20
N ILE A 11 14.06 5.14 -7.06
CA ILE A 11 12.75 4.50 -6.99
C ILE A 11 11.74 5.52 -7.52
N ASP A 12 11.03 5.18 -8.59
CA ASP A 12 9.87 5.96 -9.03
C ASP A 12 8.82 5.95 -7.90
N PRO A 13 8.54 7.09 -7.25
CA PRO A 13 7.59 7.14 -6.14
C PRO A 13 6.15 6.81 -6.57
N GLY A 14 5.84 6.84 -7.86
CA GLY A 14 4.52 6.48 -8.41
C GLY A 14 4.37 4.98 -8.72
N GLY A 15 5.48 4.27 -8.89
CA GLY A 15 5.51 2.86 -9.28
C GLY A 15 5.30 1.91 -8.10
N ARG A 16 4.08 1.83 -7.56
CA ARG A 16 3.76 0.83 -6.53
C ARG A 16 4.06 -0.57 -7.06
N ALA A 17 4.96 -1.29 -6.39
CA ALA A 17 5.29 -2.67 -6.77
C ALA A 17 4.02 -3.51 -6.86
N ARG A 18 3.91 -4.37 -7.88
CA ARG A 18 2.79 -5.33 -7.96
C ARG A 18 2.91 -6.32 -6.80
N ILE A 19 1.79 -6.61 -6.17
CA ILE A 19 1.70 -7.53 -5.02
C ILE A 19 0.59 -8.53 -5.33
N TRP A 20 0.81 -9.80 -4.98
CA TRP A 20 -0.12 -10.89 -5.24
C TRP A 20 -0.58 -11.56 -3.96
N CYS A 21 -1.79 -12.11 -3.99
CA CYS A 21 -2.36 -12.92 -2.92
C CYS A 21 -1.56 -14.21 -2.72
N ARG A 22 -1.24 -14.55 -1.47
CA ARG A 22 -0.50 -15.77 -1.11
C ARG A 22 -1.27 -17.07 -1.35
N THR A 23 -2.60 -17.03 -1.40
CA THR A 23 -3.44 -18.23 -1.56
C THR A 23 -3.93 -18.40 -2.99
N CYS A 24 -4.53 -17.37 -3.59
CA CYS A 24 -5.12 -17.48 -4.92
C CYS A 24 -4.28 -16.86 -6.05
N GLY A 25 -3.16 -16.19 -5.74
CA GLY A 25 -2.27 -15.60 -6.75
C GLY A 25 -2.83 -14.39 -7.51
N ARG A 26 -4.04 -13.91 -7.20
CA ARG A 26 -4.61 -12.71 -7.83
C ARG A 26 -3.83 -11.45 -7.43
N GLU A 27 -3.74 -10.48 -8.34
CA GLU A 27 -3.12 -9.19 -8.08
C GLU A 27 -3.93 -8.38 -7.05
N LEU A 28 -3.23 -7.72 -6.13
CA LEU A 28 -3.81 -6.93 -5.05
C LEU A 28 -3.64 -5.43 -5.34
N SER A 29 -4.78 -4.76 -5.51
CA SER A 29 -4.86 -3.30 -5.72
C SER A 29 -5.17 -2.54 -4.42
N ASP A 30 -6.01 -3.12 -3.55
CA ASP A 30 -6.37 -2.53 -2.26
C ASP A 30 -5.19 -2.53 -1.27
N GLU A 31 -5.04 -1.44 -0.52
CA GLU A 31 -3.92 -1.22 0.39
C GLU A 31 -3.89 -2.23 1.55
N THR A 32 -5.05 -2.53 2.13
CA THR A 32 -5.17 -3.50 3.24
C THR A 32 -4.81 -4.90 2.75
N SER A 33 -5.35 -5.28 1.60
CA SER A 33 -5.05 -6.55 0.95
C SER A 33 -3.56 -6.68 0.64
N ARG A 34 -2.95 -5.63 0.08
CA ARG A 34 -1.51 -5.55 -0.22
C ARG A 34 -0.66 -5.71 1.03
N SER A 35 -1.02 -5.04 2.13
CA SER A 35 -0.34 -5.12 3.41
C SER A 35 -0.33 -6.54 3.99
N ARG A 36 -1.49 -7.23 3.95
CA ARG A 36 -1.64 -8.60 4.47
C ARG A 36 -1.22 -9.70 3.49
N ARG A 37 -1.05 -9.35 2.21
CA ARG A 37 -0.85 -10.28 1.07
C ARG A 37 -1.95 -11.32 0.93
N LEU A 38 -3.17 -10.96 1.29
CA LEU A 38 -4.38 -11.76 1.15
C LEU A 38 -5.44 -10.94 0.43
N GLY A 39 -6.09 -11.52 -0.58
CA GLY A 39 -7.21 -10.87 -1.28
C GLY A 39 -8.50 -10.98 -0.48
N PRO A 40 -9.54 -10.20 -0.83
CA PRO A 40 -10.79 -10.12 -0.07
C PRO A 40 -11.50 -11.47 0.11
N GLU A 41 -11.47 -12.32 -0.92
CA GLU A 41 -12.03 -13.68 -0.89
C GLU A 41 -11.21 -14.67 -0.05
N CYS A 42 -9.96 -14.33 0.26
CA CYS A 42 -9.01 -15.22 0.92
C CYS A 42 -8.62 -14.75 2.32
N ASP A 43 -8.96 -13.52 2.71
CA ASP A 43 -8.68 -13.01 4.04
C ASP A 43 -9.74 -13.57 5.01
N PRO A 44 -9.34 -14.36 6.03
CA PRO A 44 -10.28 -14.89 7.02
C PRO A 44 -10.89 -13.80 7.91
N GLU A 45 -10.29 -12.61 7.93
CA GLU A 45 -10.84 -11.43 8.58
C GLU A 45 -10.99 -10.31 7.53
N PRO A 46 -12.02 -10.39 6.66
CA PRO A 46 -12.24 -9.40 5.63
C PRO A 46 -12.61 -8.08 6.30
N ARG A 47 -11.60 -7.23 6.51
CA ARG A 47 -11.81 -5.85 6.92
C ARG A 47 -12.43 -5.17 5.72
N HIS A 48 -13.75 -5.05 5.75
CA HIS A 48 -14.50 -4.24 4.81
C HIS A 48 -13.84 -2.88 4.91
N GLY A 49 -13.16 -2.47 3.83
CA GLY A 49 -12.31 -1.29 3.86
C GLY A 49 -13.08 -0.16 4.51
N TYR A 50 -12.54 0.40 5.59
CA TYR A 50 -13.13 1.60 6.19
C TYR A 50 -13.39 2.55 5.03
N GLY A 51 -14.65 2.89 4.80
CA GLY A 51 -15.02 3.80 3.72
C GLY A 51 -14.10 5.01 3.81
N ARG A 52 -13.48 5.39 2.69
CA ARG A 52 -12.82 6.69 2.65
C ARG A 52 -13.97 7.70 2.67
N TYR A 53 -14.23 8.27 3.83
CA TYR A 53 -15.20 9.33 4.00
C TYR A 53 -14.44 10.65 3.87
N ASP A 54 -14.95 11.55 3.04
CA ASP A 54 -14.56 12.95 3.10
C ASP A 54 -15.13 13.49 4.41
N VAL A 55 -14.23 13.72 5.37
CA VAL A 55 -14.58 14.35 6.64
C VAL A 55 -14.38 15.84 6.46
N ASP A 56 -15.45 16.61 6.62
CA ASP A 56 -15.37 18.07 6.68
C ASP A 56 -14.59 18.46 7.95
N GLN A 57 -13.29 18.71 7.80
CA GLN A 57 -12.45 19.13 8.89
C GLN A 57 -12.61 20.63 9.12
N GLU A 58 -13.03 21.00 10.32
CA GLU A 58 -13.03 22.39 10.77
C GLU A 58 -11.58 22.91 10.81
N PRO A 59 -11.28 24.10 10.25
CA PRO A 59 -9.94 24.67 10.29
C PRO A 59 -9.47 24.86 11.73
N ILE A 60 -8.16 24.67 11.95
CA ILE A 60 -7.56 24.85 13.28
C ILE A 60 -7.52 26.35 13.59
N PRO A 61 -8.14 26.83 14.69
CA PRO A 61 -8.13 28.26 15.01
C PRO A 61 -6.70 28.80 15.20
N GLY A 62 -6.36 29.87 14.48
CA GLY A 62 -5.08 30.57 14.62
C GLY A 62 -3.89 30.00 13.82
N LEU A 63 -4.15 29.06 12.90
CA LEU A 63 -3.20 28.57 11.88
C LEU A 63 -3.50 29.18 10.50
#